data_AF-A0A440UTU1-F1
#
_entry.id   AF-A0A440UTU1-F1
#
_cell.length_a   1.000
_cell.length_b   1.000
_cell.length_c   1.000
_cell.angle_alpha   90.00
_cell.angle_beta   90.00
_cell.angle_gamma   90.00
#
_symmetry.space_group_name_H-M   'P 1'
#
loop_
_entity.id
_entity.type
_entity.pdbx_description
1 polymer ?
#
loop_
_entity_poly.entity_id
_entity_poly.type
_entity_poly.pdbx_seq_one_letter_code
_entity_poly.pdbx_strand_id
1 'polypeptide(L)'
;MLSSSNAVTWTPHQDEDICFQLVAAKFAPATKTVNVGTFAVANMSDLLIRAEVELPTAAAAMHFEVELDDGSITLLNPDQAWELQSFYTGNVQVRAVLSGAAKVSPVVFPVILAIEGELQTTGTYVTRAFDMGTLVDILAYLKTKIPTGATIALHVDAANDVWTPVPQVTQTPLQDAGWVERKYSLAGFTANPVGRLRITSNGTPAARPMAYDFRAISAP
;
A
#
# COMPACT_ATOMS: atom_id res chain seq x y z
N MET A 1 38.86 38.78 28.43
CA MET A 1 38.35 37.56 29.08
C MET A 1 39.47 36.54 29.30
N LEU A 2 40.24 36.17 28.27
CA LEU A 2 41.57 35.57 28.46
C LEU A 2 42.52 36.19 27.44
N SER A 3 43.75 36.53 27.85
CA SER A 3 44.80 36.94 26.91
C SER A 3 46.02 36.09 27.09
N SER A 4 46.67 35.75 25.97
CA SER A 4 47.93 35.04 25.98
C SER A 4 48.83 35.65 24.93
N SER A 5 50.06 35.97 25.31
CA SER A 5 51.08 36.42 24.36
C SER A 5 51.73 35.26 23.59
N ASN A 6 51.55 34.01 24.06
CA ASN A 6 52.18 32.82 23.48
C ASN A 6 51.21 31.69 23.11
N ALA A 7 49.91 31.88 23.32
CA ALA A 7 48.83 30.89 23.14
C ALA A 7 48.98 29.58 23.97
N VAL A 8 49.86 29.56 24.98
CA VAL A 8 50.12 28.37 25.83
C VAL A 8 49.71 28.61 27.29
N THR A 9 49.84 29.84 27.78
CA THR A 9 49.38 30.22 29.14
C THR A 9 48.46 31.42 29.03
N TRP A 10 47.28 31.31 29.62
CA TRP A 10 46.21 32.30 29.48
C TRP A 10 45.98 33.04 30.80
N THR A 11 46.02 34.37 30.77
CA THR A 11 45.71 35.22 31.92
C THR A 11 44.21 35.53 31.93
N PRO A 12 43.46 35.12 32.97
CA PRO A 12 42.05 35.45 33.10
C PRO A 12 41.84 36.91 33.48
N HIS A 13 40.98 37.60 32.74
CA HIS A 13 40.55 38.97 33.03
C HIS A 13 39.27 38.89 33.86
N GLN A 14 39.41 39.02 35.18
CA GLN A 14 38.31 38.87 36.16
C GLN A 14 37.32 40.05 36.15
N ASP A 15 37.70 41.15 35.48
CA ASP A 15 36.90 42.38 35.37
C ASP A 15 36.04 42.41 34.09
N GLU A 16 36.01 41.31 33.31
CA GLU A 16 35.24 41.21 32.07
C GLU A 16 34.28 40.02 32.11
N ASP A 17 33.01 40.28 31.79
CA ASP A 17 31.99 39.23 31.66
C ASP A 17 32.02 38.58 30.26
N ILE A 18 31.76 37.27 30.20
CA ILE A 18 31.44 36.61 28.93
C ILE A 18 30.05 37.06 28.52
N CYS A 19 29.95 37.77 27.39
CA CYS A 19 28.73 37.83 26.62
C CYS A 19 28.82 36.85 25.45
N PHE A 20 27.75 36.11 25.23
CA PHE A 20 27.55 35.35 24.00
C PHE A 20 26.17 35.64 23.47
N GLN A 21 26.03 35.61 22.15
CA GLN A 21 24.74 35.73 21.49
C GLN A 21 24.32 34.36 20.99
N LEU A 22 23.15 33.89 21.42
CA LEU A 22 22.53 32.73 20.80
C LEU A 22 21.81 33.18 19.53
N VAL A 23 22.33 32.80 18.37
CA VAL A 23 21.68 33.03 17.09
C VAL A 23 20.71 31.89 16.84
N ALA A 24 19.42 32.20 16.74
CA ALA A 24 18.38 31.24 16.39
C ALA A 24 18.00 31.38 14.91
N ALA A 25 17.64 30.27 14.27
CA ALA A 25 17.09 30.30 12.92
C ALA A 25 15.73 31.02 12.93
N LYS A 26 15.52 31.91 11.95
CA LYS A 26 14.23 32.51 11.65
C LYS A 26 13.78 32.02 10.28
N PHE A 27 12.68 31.27 10.24
CA PHE A 27 12.17 30.69 9.00
C PHE A 27 11.21 31.65 8.29
N ALA A 28 11.51 31.98 7.04
CA ALA A 28 10.66 32.74 6.14
C ALA A 28 10.94 32.30 4.70
N PRO A 29 9.92 32.04 3.86
CA PRO A 29 8.48 32.07 4.18
C PRO A 29 8.07 30.96 5.17
N ALA A 30 6.89 31.12 5.79
CA ALA A 30 6.34 30.12 6.71
C ALA A 30 5.89 28.84 5.99
N THR A 31 5.60 28.93 4.68
CA THR A 31 5.31 27.81 3.82
C THR A 31 6.26 27.81 2.64
N LYS A 32 6.87 26.66 2.35
CA LYS A 32 7.78 26.47 1.22
C LYS A 32 7.40 25.21 0.47
N THR A 33 7.16 25.34 -0.83
CA THR A 33 7.00 24.21 -1.74
C THR A 33 8.35 23.90 -2.38
N VAL A 34 8.75 22.64 -2.35
CA VAL A 34 9.98 22.13 -2.96
C VAL A 34 9.59 21.11 -4.01
N ASN A 35 10.09 21.30 -5.23
CA ASN A 35 9.94 20.28 -6.26
C ASN A 35 10.81 19.07 -5.91
N VAL A 36 10.20 17.90 -5.75
CA VAL A 36 10.92 16.65 -5.45
C VAL A 36 11.38 16.02 -6.76
N GLY A 37 10.47 15.94 -7.74
CA GLY A 37 10.78 15.39 -9.05
C GLY A 37 9.55 14.95 -9.82
N THR A 38 9.81 14.43 -11.01
CA THR A 38 8.81 13.89 -11.93
C THR A 38 9.27 12.52 -12.38
N PHE A 39 8.37 11.56 -12.49
CA PHE A 39 8.65 10.24 -13.02
C PHE A 39 7.49 9.75 -13.88
N ALA A 40 7.80 8.93 -14.88
CA ALA A 40 6.79 8.29 -15.72
C ALA A 40 6.37 6.95 -15.12
N VAL A 41 5.09 6.65 -15.21
CA VAL A 41 4.50 5.39 -14.73
C VAL A 41 3.67 4.73 -15.82
N ALA A 42 3.53 3.41 -15.73
CA ALA A 42 2.67 2.62 -16.61
C ALA A 42 1.78 1.71 -15.78
N ASN A 43 0.46 1.79 -15.99
CA ASN A 43 -0.55 1.03 -15.27
C ASN A 43 -0.43 1.13 -13.73
N MET A 44 -0.07 2.31 -13.22
CA MET A 44 -0.02 2.54 -11.78
C MET A 44 -1.42 2.43 -11.18
N SER A 45 -1.59 1.54 -10.21
CA SER A 45 -2.81 1.41 -9.41
C SER A 45 -2.64 1.96 -8.00
N ASP A 46 -1.40 2.02 -7.52
CA ASP A 46 -1.06 2.40 -6.15
C ASP A 46 0.19 3.27 -6.17
N LEU A 47 0.23 4.29 -5.31
CA LEU A 47 1.41 5.11 -5.08
C LEU A 47 1.62 5.28 -3.59
N LEU A 48 2.87 5.14 -3.14
CA LEU A 48 3.28 5.49 -1.78
C LEU A 48 4.57 6.29 -1.85
N ILE A 49 4.60 7.44 -1.18
CA ILE A 49 5.80 8.26 -1.07
C ILE A 49 6.40 8.08 0.32
N ARG A 50 7.54 7.39 0.38
CA ARG A 50 8.32 7.22 1.61
C ARG A 50 9.26 8.38 1.79
N ALA A 51 9.22 9.00 2.96
CA ALA A 51 10.17 10.00 3.37
C ALA A 51 10.24 10.04 4.89
N GLU A 52 11.45 10.15 5.42
CA GLU A 52 11.63 10.47 6.84
C GLU A 52 11.38 11.97 7.03
N VAL A 53 10.54 12.30 8.03
CA VAL A 53 10.14 13.68 8.32
C VAL A 53 10.14 13.91 9.82
N GLU A 54 10.79 14.99 10.24
CA GLU A 54 10.74 15.48 11.63
C GLU A 54 9.81 16.69 11.71
N LEU A 55 8.83 16.62 12.61
CA LEU A 55 7.89 17.69 12.92
C LEU A 55 8.09 18.11 14.39
N PRO A 56 8.98 19.08 14.68
CA PRO A 56 9.40 19.38 16.05
C PRO A 56 8.28 19.82 16.99
N THR A 57 7.23 20.43 16.45
CA THR A 57 6.02 20.85 17.19
C THR A 57 4.80 20.75 16.29
N ALA A 58 3.59 20.85 16.86
CA ALA A 58 2.34 20.91 16.10
C ALA A 58 2.21 22.13 15.16
N ALA A 59 3.09 23.13 15.28
CA ALA A 59 3.16 24.26 14.35
C ALA A 59 3.91 23.92 13.05
N ALA A 60 4.58 22.75 12.98
CA ALA A 60 5.21 22.23 11.77
C ALA A 60 4.34 21.14 11.14
N ALA A 61 4.17 21.22 9.82
CA ALA A 61 3.43 20.24 9.04
C ALA A 61 4.12 20.03 7.69
N MET A 62 3.97 18.84 7.13
CA MET A 62 4.48 18.50 5.81
C MET A 62 3.51 17.53 5.13
N HIS A 63 3.25 17.78 3.85
CA HIS A 63 2.57 16.83 2.97
C HIS A 63 3.19 16.88 1.57
N PHE A 64 2.93 15.85 0.80
CA PHE A 64 3.21 15.81 -0.63
C PHE A 64 1.98 16.24 -1.43
N GLU A 65 2.21 17.07 -2.44
CA GLU A 65 1.28 17.26 -3.55
C GLU A 65 1.73 16.34 -4.68
N VAL A 66 0.87 15.41 -5.07
CA VAL A 66 1.05 14.55 -6.23
C VAL A 66 0.15 15.04 -7.34
N GLU A 67 0.76 15.50 -8.43
CA GLU A 67 0.05 16.02 -9.60
C GLU A 67 0.17 15.05 -10.78
N LEU A 68 -0.95 14.76 -11.43
CA LEU A 68 -1.03 13.95 -12.64
C LEU A 68 -1.07 14.87 -13.89
N ASP A 69 -0.90 14.29 -15.08
CA ASP A 69 -0.88 15.03 -16.36
C ASP A 69 -2.20 15.77 -16.66
N ASP A 70 -3.31 15.36 -16.04
CA ASP A 70 -4.61 16.05 -16.14
C ASP A 70 -4.71 17.30 -15.24
N GLY A 71 -3.66 17.59 -14.46
CA GLY A 71 -3.60 18.69 -13.51
C GLY A 71 -4.30 18.41 -12.18
N SER A 72 -4.83 17.19 -11.97
CA SER A 72 -5.39 16.80 -10.67
C SER A 72 -4.28 16.71 -9.63
N ILE A 73 -4.56 17.22 -8.42
CA ILE A 73 -3.61 17.22 -7.30
C ILE A 73 -4.20 16.43 -6.14
N THR A 74 -3.47 15.41 -5.70
CA THR A 74 -3.77 14.64 -4.50
C THR A 74 -2.77 14.97 -3.40
N LEU A 75 -3.27 15.24 -2.19
CA LEU A 75 -2.44 15.49 -1.02
C LEU A 75 -2.18 14.17 -0.29
N LEU A 76 -0.91 13.83 -0.08
CA LEU A 76 -0.50 12.63 0.63
C LEU A 76 0.41 12.98 1.80
N ASN A 77 0.14 12.41 2.97
CA ASN A 77 1.12 12.42 4.04
C ASN A 77 2.29 11.47 3.70
N PRO A 78 3.48 11.66 4.30
CA PRO A 78 4.53 10.66 4.23
C PRO A 78 4.01 9.28 4.64
N ASP A 79 4.41 8.25 3.89
CA ASP A 79 4.02 6.84 4.09
C ASP A 79 2.52 6.54 3.95
N GLN A 80 1.71 7.49 3.49
CA GLN A 80 0.32 7.25 3.14
C GLN A 80 0.24 6.58 1.77
N ALA A 81 -0.38 5.41 1.72
CA ALA A 81 -0.71 4.75 0.47
C ALA A 81 -1.89 5.47 -0.22
N TRP A 82 -1.74 5.72 -1.51
CA TRP A 82 -2.79 6.19 -2.39
C TRP A 82 -3.22 5.08 -3.33
N GLU A 83 -4.43 4.55 -3.12
CA GLU A 83 -5.06 3.58 -4.00
C GLU A 83 -5.89 4.32 -5.07
N LEU A 84 -5.49 4.22 -6.34
CA LEU A 84 -6.21 4.84 -7.44
C LEU A 84 -7.48 4.04 -7.78
N GLN A 85 -8.48 4.73 -8.33
CA GLN A 85 -9.72 4.11 -8.79
C GLN A 85 -9.60 3.49 -10.20
N SER A 86 -8.58 3.88 -10.96
CA SER A 86 -8.27 3.37 -12.28
C SER A 86 -6.76 3.33 -12.48
N PHE A 87 -6.30 2.47 -13.39
CA PHE A 87 -4.90 2.48 -13.80
C PHE A 87 -4.53 3.83 -14.40
N TYR A 88 -3.35 4.34 -14.05
CA TYR A 88 -2.81 5.57 -14.56
C TYR A 88 -1.49 5.31 -15.32
N THR A 89 -1.36 5.93 -16.48
CA THR A 89 -0.14 5.91 -17.30
C THR A 89 0.12 7.33 -17.75
N GLY A 90 1.31 7.84 -17.46
CA GLY A 90 1.65 9.24 -17.67
C GLY A 90 2.77 9.68 -16.75
N ASN A 91 2.96 10.98 -16.62
CA ASN A 91 3.90 11.54 -15.67
C ASN A 91 3.22 11.81 -14.33
N VAL A 92 3.98 11.64 -13.26
CA VAL A 92 3.60 11.98 -11.90
C VAL A 92 4.61 12.99 -11.39
N GLN A 93 4.12 14.18 -11.04
CA GLN A 93 4.91 15.24 -10.42
C GLN A 93 4.71 15.20 -8.91
N VAL A 94 5.81 15.21 -8.15
CA VAL A 94 5.76 15.25 -6.68
C VAL A 94 6.38 16.55 -6.18
N ARG A 95 5.64 17.26 -5.33
CA ARG A 95 6.12 18.43 -4.59
C ARG A 95 5.98 18.18 -3.09
N ALA A 96 6.99 18.56 -2.32
CA ALA A 96 6.90 18.58 -0.87
C ALA A 96 6.48 19.98 -0.41
N VAL A 97 5.38 20.08 0.32
CA VAL A 97 4.90 21.33 0.92
C VAL A 97 5.22 21.32 2.40
N LEU A 98 6.15 22.18 2.80
CA LEU A 98 6.62 22.33 4.16
C LEU A 98 5.98 23.58 4.76
N SER A 99 5.25 23.44 5.86
CA SER A 99 4.61 24.53 6.58
C SER A 99 5.11 24.58 8.02
N GLY A 100 5.42 25.78 8.51
CA GLY A 100 5.95 26.01 9.83
C GLY A 100 5.57 27.39 10.38
N ALA A 101 6.36 27.85 11.34
CA ALA A 101 6.28 29.20 11.89
C ALA A 101 7.65 29.88 11.83
N ALA A 102 7.72 31.16 12.17
CA ALA A 102 8.99 31.91 12.12
C ALA A 102 10.12 31.31 12.98
N LYS A 103 9.80 30.43 13.95
CA LYS A 103 10.75 29.80 14.88
C LYS A 103 10.80 28.27 14.78
N VAL A 104 9.96 27.65 13.94
CA VAL A 104 9.85 26.20 13.82
C VAL A 104 9.67 25.84 12.35
N SER A 105 10.47 24.90 11.85
CA SER A 105 10.33 24.33 10.51
C SER A 105 10.21 22.82 10.61
N PRO A 106 9.42 22.17 9.74
CA PRO A 106 9.57 20.74 9.48
C PRO A 106 10.94 20.47 8.83
N VAL A 107 11.46 19.26 9.01
CA VAL A 107 12.68 18.78 8.35
C VAL A 107 12.32 17.54 7.53
N VAL A 108 12.72 17.53 6.26
CA VAL A 108 12.57 16.39 5.36
C VAL A 108 13.95 15.86 5.03
N PHE A 109 14.16 14.58 5.23
CA PHE A 109 15.44 13.94 4.93
C PHE A 109 15.63 13.76 3.41
N PRO A 110 16.87 13.71 2.92
CA PRO A 110 17.15 13.79 1.48
C PRO A 110 16.69 12.56 0.69
N VAL A 111 16.48 11.42 1.35
CA VAL A 111 16.02 10.19 0.70
C VAL A 111 14.50 10.18 0.69
N ILE A 112 13.93 10.50 -0.45
CA ILE A 112 12.50 10.38 -0.75
C ILE A 112 12.35 9.31 -1.82
N LEU A 113 11.51 8.31 -1.57
CA LEU A 113 11.28 7.19 -2.47
C LEU A 113 9.81 7.15 -2.88
N ALA A 114 9.56 7.23 -4.19
CA ALA A 114 8.26 6.86 -4.75
C ALA A 114 8.22 5.35 -4.97
N ILE A 115 7.20 4.70 -4.41
CA ILE A 115 6.90 3.28 -4.61
C ILE A 115 5.58 3.23 -5.37
N GLU A 116 5.65 2.87 -6.65
CA GLU A 116 4.45 2.55 -7.43
C GLU A 116 4.12 1.06 -7.34
N GLY A 117 2.83 0.75 -7.46
CA GLY A 117 2.33 -0.60 -7.62
C GLY A 117 1.42 -0.71 -8.84
N GLU A 118 1.51 -1.84 -9.53
CA GLU A 118 0.56 -2.27 -10.57
C GLU A 118 -0.17 -3.52 -10.07
N LEU A 119 -1.49 -3.39 -9.91
CA LEU A 119 -2.36 -4.51 -9.63
C LEU A 119 -2.57 -5.37 -10.87
N GLN A 120 -2.37 -6.68 -10.71
CA GLN A 120 -2.85 -7.64 -11.70
C GLN A 120 -4.38 -7.66 -11.70
N THR A 121 -4.98 -7.59 -12.88
CA THR A 121 -6.44 -7.64 -13.06
C THR A 121 -7.02 -9.03 -12.82
N THR A 122 -6.17 -10.06 -12.85
CA THR A 122 -6.53 -11.45 -12.57
C THR A 122 -5.53 -12.10 -11.64
N GLY A 123 -6.02 -12.87 -10.67
CA GLY A 123 -5.23 -13.68 -9.75
C GLY A 123 -5.69 -15.12 -9.84
N THR A 124 -4.73 -16.06 -9.83
CA THR A 124 -5.04 -17.50 -9.84
C THR A 124 -4.29 -18.20 -8.71
N TYR A 125 -5.03 -18.94 -7.89
CA TYR A 125 -4.49 -19.85 -6.89
C TYR A 125 -4.96 -21.27 -7.20
N VAL A 126 -4.03 -22.21 -7.31
CA VAL A 126 -4.31 -23.64 -7.49
C VAL A 126 -3.86 -24.37 -6.23
N THR A 127 -4.73 -25.21 -5.68
CA THR A 127 -4.37 -26.03 -4.53
C THR A 127 -3.30 -27.05 -4.89
N ARG A 128 -2.64 -27.61 -3.86
CA ARG A 128 -2.01 -28.91 -4.02
C ARG A 128 -3.06 -29.94 -4.44
N ALA A 129 -2.65 -30.91 -5.24
CA ALA A 129 -3.51 -32.05 -5.56
C ALA A 129 -3.82 -32.83 -4.28
N PHE A 130 -5.04 -33.36 -4.18
CA PHE A 130 -5.46 -34.22 -3.08
C PHE A 130 -6.33 -35.35 -3.62
N ASP A 131 -6.46 -36.40 -2.83
CA ASP A 131 -7.18 -37.60 -3.21
C ASP A 131 -8.65 -37.29 -3.46
N MET A 132 -9.13 -37.76 -4.62
CA MET A 132 -10.51 -37.68 -5.07
C MET A 132 -10.95 -39.07 -5.55
N GLY A 133 -12.17 -39.19 -6.07
CA GLY A 133 -12.71 -40.46 -6.51
C GLY A 133 -13.44 -40.41 -7.84
N THR A 134 -14.23 -41.46 -8.07
CA THR A 134 -15.13 -41.58 -9.21
C THR A 134 -16.53 -41.16 -8.78
N LEU A 135 -17.18 -40.29 -9.55
CA LEU A 135 -18.52 -39.76 -9.26
C LEU A 135 -18.65 -39.14 -7.84
N VAL A 136 -17.64 -38.40 -7.41
CA VAL A 136 -17.61 -37.72 -6.10
C VAL A 136 -18.26 -36.33 -6.15
N ASP A 137 -18.78 -35.92 -5.01
CA ASP A 137 -19.29 -34.57 -4.79
C ASP A 137 -18.17 -33.66 -4.28
N ILE A 138 -17.87 -32.61 -5.02
CA ILE A 138 -16.92 -31.58 -4.62
C ILE A 138 -17.68 -30.54 -3.80
N LEU A 139 -17.20 -30.29 -2.58
CA LEU A 139 -17.73 -29.29 -1.66
C LEU A 139 -16.61 -28.32 -1.27
N ALA A 140 -16.82 -27.03 -1.44
CA ALA A 140 -15.84 -26.04 -1.04
C ALA A 140 -16.49 -24.84 -0.35
N TYR A 141 -15.75 -24.25 0.59
CA TYR A 141 -16.14 -23.09 1.35
C TYR A 141 -15.04 -22.04 1.24
N LEU A 142 -15.43 -20.80 0.96
CA LEU A 142 -14.51 -19.68 0.85
C LEU A 142 -15.14 -18.43 1.45
N LYS A 143 -14.43 -17.78 2.37
CA LYS A 143 -14.82 -16.47 2.89
C LYS A 143 -14.29 -15.40 1.96
N THR A 144 -15.15 -14.51 1.52
CA THR A 144 -14.86 -13.60 0.41
C THR A 144 -15.47 -12.22 0.65
N LYS A 145 -14.73 -11.19 0.25
CA LYS A 145 -15.20 -9.82 0.13
C LYS A 145 -15.04 -9.44 -1.34
N ILE A 146 -16.16 -9.30 -2.02
CA ILE A 146 -16.21 -9.07 -3.48
C ILE A 146 -16.90 -7.72 -3.70
N PRO A 147 -16.13 -6.64 -3.92
CA PRO A 147 -16.70 -5.36 -4.31
C PRO A 147 -17.46 -5.45 -5.63
N THR A 148 -18.34 -4.47 -5.89
CA THR A 148 -19.03 -4.37 -7.17
C THR A 148 -18.01 -4.19 -8.29
N GLY A 149 -18.12 -5.00 -9.35
CA GLY A 149 -17.18 -5.01 -10.47
C GLY A 149 -16.02 -6.02 -10.34
N ALA A 150 -15.89 -6.71 -9.20
CA ALA A 150 -14.95 -7.81 -9.02
C ALA A 150 -15.65 -9.18 -9.09
N THR A 151 -14.87 -10.24 -9.34
CA THR A 151 -15.37 -11.62 -9.35
C THR A 151 -14.40 -12.58 -8.67
N ILE A 152 -14.93 -13.67 -8.11
CA ILE A 152 -14.17 -14.84 -7.68
C ILE A 152 -14.91 -16.07 -8.19
N ALA A 153 -14.21 -16.93 -8.91
CA ALA A 153 -14.74 -18.16 -9.49
C ALA A 153 -13.94 -19.37 -9.02
N LEU A 154 -14.63 -20.49 -8.79
CA LEU A 154 -14.03 -21.75 -8.38
C LEU A 154 -14.13 -22.78 -9.51
N HIS A 155 -13.04 -23.49 -9.75
CA HIS A 155 -12.98 -24.58 -10.72
C HIS A 155 -12.31 -25.80 -10.09
N VAL A 156 -12.59 -26.99 -10.62
CA VAL A 156 -11.96 -28.25 -10.26
C VAL A 156 -11.41 -28.93 -11.52
N ASP A 157 -10.32 -29.68 -11.38
CA ASP A 157 -9.79 -30.51 -12.44
C ASP A 157 -9.38 -31.90 -11.92
N ALA A 158 -9.10 -32.82 -12.84
CA ALA A 158 -8.61 -34.16 -12.53
C ALA A 158 -7.07 -34.23 -12.67
N ALA A 159 -6.38 -33.20 -12.18
CA ALA A 159 -4.93 -33.01 -12.35
C ALA A 159 -4.46 -33.08 -13.82
N ASN A 160 -5.28 -32.56 -14.72
CA ASN A 160 -5.10 -32.63 -16.17
C ASN A 160 -5.21 -31.27 -16.86
N ASP A 161 -5.32 -30.19 -16.08
CA ASP A 161 -5.49 -28.80 -16.54
C ASP A 161 -6.80 -28.54 -17.31
N VAL A 162 -7.76 -29.48 -17.23
CA VAL A 162 -9.12 -29.33 -17.77
C VAL A 162 -10.05 -28.84 -16.66
N TRP A 163 -10.15 -27.52 -16.54
CA TRP A 163 -10.88 -26.85 -15.47
C TRP A 163 -12.40 -26.85 -15.70
N THR A 164 -13.14 -27.47 -14.78
CA THR A 164 -14.60 -27.51 -14.74
C THR A 164 -15.12 -26.56 -13.67
N PRO A 165 -16.12 -25.70 -13.95
CA PRO A 165 -16.65 -24.75 -12.96
C PRO A 165 -17.35 -25.47 -11.80
N VAL A 166 -17.10 -25.01 -10.57
CA VAL A 166 -17.81 -25.43 -9.36
C VAL A 166 -18.73 -24.27 -8.95
N PRO A 167 -20.05 -24.34 -9.22
CA PRO A 167 -20.95 -23.23 -8.98
C PRO A 167 -21.15 -22.93 -7.49
N GLN A 168 -21.39 -21.66 -7.17
CA GLN A 168 -21.83 -21.26 -5.84
C GLN A 168 -23.28 -21.73 -5.62
N VAL A 169 -23.53 -22.44 -4.52
CA VAL A 169 -24.87 -22.94 -4.17
C VAL A 169 -25.53 -22.14 -3.06
N THR A 170 -24.76 -21.69 -2.07
CA THR A 170 -25.28 -20.89 -0.95
C THR A 170 -24.26 -19.83 -0.52
N GLN A 171 -24.76 -18.80 0.15
CA GLN A 171 -23.94 -17.75 0.72
C GLN A 171 -24.52 -17.30 2.06
N THR A 172 -23.65 -17.05 3.03
CA THR A 172 -24.03 -16.62 4.38
C THR A 172 -23.20 -15.39 4.75
N PRO A 173 -23.83 -14.24 5.05
CA PRO A 173 -23.12 -13.06 5.53
C PRO A 173 -22.37 -13.35 6.83
N LEU A 174 -21.17 -12.80 6.97
CA LEU A 174 -20.41 -12.85 8.22
C LEU A 174 -20.67 -11.60 9.06
N GLN A 175 -20.25 -11.63 10.33
CA GLN A 175 -20.37 -10.47 11.22
C GLN A 175 -19.51 -9.28 10.77
N ASP A 176 -18.40 -9.56 10.09
CA ASP A 176 -17.55 -8.52 9.53
C ASP A 176 -18.15 -7.94 8.24
N ALA A 177 -18.14 -6.61 8.14
CA ALA A 177 -18.86 -5.88 7.12
C ALA A 177 -18.29 -6.15 5.72
N GLY A 178 -19.18 -6.57 4.80
CA GLY A 178 -18.84 -6.87 3.41
C GLY A 178 -18.23 -8.26 3.19
N TRP A 179 -18.08 -9.07 4.26
CA TRP A 179 -17.60 -10.45 4.16
C TRP A 179 -18.75 -11.45 4.10
N VAL A 180 -18.60 -12.44 3.22
CA VAL A 180 -19.60 -13.49 2.97
C VAL A 180 -18.89 -14.83 2.86
N GLU A 181 -19.36 -15.84 3.60
CA GLU A 181 -18.95 -17.23 3.40
C GLU A 181 -19.79 -17.83 2.27
N ARG A 182 -19.12 -18.32 1.23
CA ARG A 182 -19.73 -18.91 0.05
C ARG A 182 -19.47 -20.40 0.02
N LYS A 183 -20.52 -21.19 -0.18
CA LYS A 183 -20.43 -22.63 -0.45
C LYS A 183 -20.52 -22.87 -1.94
N TYR A 184 -19.58 -23.65 -2.46
CA TYR A 184 -19.52 -24.11 -3.83
C TYR A 184 -19.70 -25.63 -3.86
N SER A 185 -20.43 -26.14 -4.86
CA SER A 185 -20.65 -27.58 -4.99
C SER A 185 -20.77 -28.02 -6.44
N LEU A 186 -20.15 -29.16 -6.77
CA LEU A 186 -20.29 -29.84 -8.06
C LEU A 186 -20.47 -31.34 -7.79
N ALA A 187 -21.59 -31.90 -8.24
CA ALA A 187 -21.92 -33.30 -8.02
C ALA A 187 -21.37 -34.21 -9.12
N GLY A 188 -21.04 -35.46 -8.77
CA GLY A 188 -20.68 -36.51 -9.73
C GLY A 188 -19.40 -36.24 -10.54
N PHE A 189 -18.44 -35.49 -9.99
CA PHE A 189 -17.16 -35.23 -10.63
C PHE A 189 -16.25 -36.47 -10.56
N THR A 190 -15.44 -36.73 -11.58
CA THR A 190 -14.49 -37.84 -11.57
C THR A 190 -13.08 -37.33 -11.69
N ALA A 191 -12.30 -37.57 -10.65
CA ALA A 191 -10.86 -37.32 -10.58
C ALA A 191 -10.23 -38.44 -9.76
N ASN A 192 -9.65 -39.42 -10.44
CA ASN A 192 -9.06 -40.61 -9.81
C ASN A 192 -7.62 -40.77 -10.31
N PRO A 193 -6.60 -40.77 -9.43
CA PRO A 193 -6.69 -40.76 -7.96
C PRO A 193 -6.79 -39.37 -7.33
N VAL A 194 -6.44 -38.30 -8.06
CA VAL A 194 -6.30 -36.96 -7.49
C VAL A 194 -6.94 -35.89 -8.35
N GLY A 195 -7.32 -34.78 -7.73
CA GLY A 195 -7.73 -33.56 -8.42
C GLY A 195 -7.26 -32.30 -7.71
N ARG A 196 -7.50 -31.15 -8.32
CA ARG A 196 -7.11 -29.84 -7.78
C ARG A 196 -8.28 -28.88 -7.87
N LEU A 197 -8.27 -27.86 -7.01
CA LEU A 197 -9.18 -26.73 -7.13
C LEU A 197 -8.41 -25.47 -7.48
N ARG A 198 -9.03 -24.63 -8.31
CA ARG A 198 -8.52 -23.34 -8.72
C ARG A 198 -9.49 -22.24 -8.33
N ILE A 199 -8.97 -21.25 -7.60
CA ILE A 199 -9.63 -19.97 -7.38
C ILE A 199 -9.09 -19.00 -8.41
N THR A 200 -9.98 -18.39 -9.18
CA THR A 200 -9.65 -17.29 -10.10
C THR A 200 -10.38 -16.05 -9.62
N SER A 201 -9.63 -15.01 -9.28
CA SER A 201 -10.17 -13.69 -8.95
C SER A 201 -9.95 -12.74 -10.11
N ASN A 202 -10.92 -11.87 -10.37
CA ASN A 202 -10.73 -10.74 -11.28
C ASN A 202 -11.17 -9.45 -10.58
N GLY A 203 -10.43 -8.37 -10.79
CA GLY A 203 -10.68 -7.10 -10.15
C GLY A 203 -10.10 -5.93 -10.92
N THR A 204 -10.31 -4.75 -10.35
CA THR A 204 -9.79 -3.47 -10.84
C THR A 204 -9.23 -2.68 -9.67
N PRO A 205 -8.48 -1.58 -9.90
CA PRO A 205 -8.04 -0.71 -8.81
C PRO A 205 -9.19 -0.22 -7.90
N ALA A 206 -10.37 0.07 -8.46
CA ALA A 206 -11.59 0.41 -7.71
C ALA A 206 -12.30 -0.78 -7.06
N ALA A 207 -12.07 -2.02 -7.51
CA ALA A 207 -12.78 -3.21 -7.06
C ALA A 207 -11.79 -4.36 -6.80
N ARG A 208 -11.24 -4.37 -5.58
CA ARG A 208 -10.22 -5.33 -5.13
C ARG A 208 -10.86 -6.52 -4.39
N PRO A 209 -10.98 -7.71 -5.02
CA PRO A 209 -11.54 -8.88 -4.35
C PRO A 209 -10.56 -9.44 -3.31
N MET A 210 -11.10 -9.92 -2.19
CA MET A 210 -10.32 -10.57 -1.13
C MET A 210 -10.96 -11.90 -0.76
N ALA A 211 -10.14 -12.87 -0.39
CA ALA A 211 -10.59 -14.16 0.08
C ALA A 211 -9.67 -14.74 1.15
N TYR A 212 -10.22 -15.51 2.08
CA TYR A 212 -9.45 -16.24 3.09
C TYR A 212 -10.19 -17.51 3.53
N ASP A 213 -9.50 -18.34 4.31
CA ASP A 213 -10.06 -19.54 4.95
C ASP A 213 -10.73 -20.49 3.95
N PHE A 214 -9.97 -20.85 2.91
CA PHE A 214 -10.41 -21.79 1.89
C PHE A 214 -10.40 -23.22 2.40
N ARG A 215 -11.51 -23.93 2.22
CA ARG A 215 -11.68 -25.33 2.61
C ARG A 215 -12.34 -26.09 1.47
N ALA A 216 -11.83 -27.28 1.16
CA ALA A 216 -12.36 -28.14 0.10
C ALA A 216 -12.41 -29.60 0.57
N ILE A 217 -13.44 -30.31 0.14
CA ILE A 217 -13.74 -31.70 0.51
C ILE A 217 -14.19 -32.43 -0.75
N SER A 218 -13.66 -33.63 -0.96
CA SER A 218 -14.20 -34.63 -1.88
C SER A 218 -15.07 -35.60 -1.06
N ALA A 219 -16.37 -35.61 -1.31
CA ALA A 219 -17.32 -36.48 -0.62
C ALA A 219 -17.79 -37.62 -1.57
N PRO A 220 -17.95 -38.85 -1.06
CA PRO A 220 -18.53 -39.95 -1.83
C PRO A 220 -20.04 -39.78 -2.03
#